data_AF-A0AAU9IMR0-F1
#
_entry.id   AF-A0AAU9IMR0-F1
#
_cell.length_a   1.000
_cell.length_b   1.000
_cell.length_c   1.000
_cell.angle_alpha   90.00
_cell.angle_beta   90.00
_cell.angle_gamma   90.00
#
_symmetry.space_group_name_H-M   'P 1'
#
loop_
_entity.id
_entity.type
_entity.pdbx_description
1 polymer ?
#
loop_
_entity_poly.entity_id
_entity_poly.type
_entity_poly.pdbx_seq_one_letter_code
_entity_poly.pdbx_strand_id
1 'polypeptide(L)'
;MSEDNGFAMTFLSPSDSPETPKMQDEDLPLNNTLYLQDKNCIICAVKFKKFKTRRYCCFYCYRGVCNNCSLQKTFNKELSRSVRTCDKCIKEVLCQGNTLEIEKVNALKNKIFERIKEEQSEISRNRGDSTYLKENHTYIEAEIQARTSSIAETKLKIEAKQNENRVLMDKLSMLEDECNVGTTIKSYARSQSELNKGDSEKYIYLKKKLENLKFENKSLSLVLKKTIESYNACLAKRSEITERERILAQMISTKESLLTHFKTPSHVPNPKSTCCESCIII
;
A
#
# COMPACT_ATOMS: atom_id res chain seq x y z
N MET A 1 33.57 7.94 22.19
CA MET A 1 34.95 7.90 21.71
C MET A 1 35.34 9.35 21.49
N SER A 2 36.10 9.89 22.43
CA SER A 2 36.44 11.32 22.52
C SER A 2 37.86 11.47 22.00
N GLU A 3 38.05 12.25 20.94
CA GLU A 3 39.37 12.59 20.42
C GLU A 3 39.67 14.05 20.77
N ASP A 4 40.52 14.21 21.77
CA ASP A 4 41.16 15.46 22.17
C ASP A 4 42.26 15.82 21.16
N ASN A 5 42.06 16.90 20.39
CA ASN A 5 43.11 17.51 19.58
C ASN A 5 43.72 18.70 20.32
N GLY A 6 44.83 18.45 20.99
CA GLY A 6 45.67 19.47 21.64
C GLY A 6 46.46 20.30 20.62
N PHE A 7 46.21 21.60 20.60
CA PHE A 7 46.92 22.58 19.78
C PHE A 7 48.10 23.16 20.57
N ALA A 8 49.34 22.82 20.20
CA ALA A 8 50.55 23.32 20.84
C ALA A 8 50.94 24.70 20.28
N MET A 9 50.92 25.72 21.15
CA MET A 9 51.44 27.06 20.88
C MET A 9 52.95 27.10 21.08
N THR A 10 53.70 27.39 20.02
CA THR A 10 55.15 27.67 20.08
C THR A 10 55.38 29.17 20.22
N PHE A 11 55.94 29.58 21.35
CA PHE A 11 56.39 30.95 21.62
C PHE A 11 57.77 31.18 20.97
N LEU A 12 57.86 32.18 20.09
CA LEU A 12 59.15 32.69 19.61
C LEU A 12 59.62 33.82 20.54
N SER A 13 60.81 33.64 21.12
CA SER A 13 61.49 34.65 21.93
C SER A 13 62.06 35.77 21.06
N PRO A 14 61.96 37.05 21.47
CA PRO A 14 62.59 38.17 20.77
C PRO A 14 63.94 38.47 21.43
N SER A 15 65.04 38.35 20.70
CA SER A 15 66.34 38.85 21.14
C SER A 15 67.17 39.16 19.90
N ASP A 16 67.23 40.44 19.54
CA ASP A 16 68.42 41.09 18.99
C ASP A 16 68.09 42.58 18.78
N SER A 17 68.59 43.41 19.67
CA SER A 17 68.56 44.88 19.52
C SER A 17 69.82 45.30 18.77
N PRO A 18 69.73 45.95 17.61
CA PRO A 18 70.92 46.36 16.88
C PRO A 18 71.56 47.59 17.53
N GLU A 19 72.86 47.50 17.80
CA GLU A 19 73.70 48.60 18.25
C GLU A 19 73.68 49.74 17.22
N THR A 20 73.39 50.96 17.69
CA THR A 20 73.38 52.16 16.86
C THR A 20 74.82 52.64 16.57
N PRO A 21 75.21 52.83 15.30
CA PRO A 21 76.52 53.36 14.94
C PRO A 21 76.68 54.81 15.40
N LYS A 22 77.79 55.11 16.06
CA LYS A 22 78.21 56.48 16.40
C LYS A 22 78.56 57.24 15.11
N MET A 23 77.63 58.07 14.61
CA MET A 23 77.89 59.00 13.51
C MET A 23 78.90 60.07 13.95
N GLN A 24 80.07 60.06 13.31
CA GLN A 24 81.00 61.18 13.34
C GLN A 24 80.44 62.29 12.44
N ASP A 25 80.34 63.51 12.99
CA ASP A 25 79.94 64.72 12.27
C ASP A 25 81.07 65.13 11.29
N GLU A 26 81.12 64.50 10.11
CA GLU A 26 81.91 65.03 8.99
C GLU A 26 81.16 66.21 8.35
N ASP A 27 81.70 67.42 8.58
CA ASP A 27 81.32 68.66 7.90
C ASP A 27 81.65 68.56 6.40
N LEU A 28 80.74 67.96 5.62
CA LEU A 28 80.80 68.01 4.15
C LEU A 28 80.67 69.47 3.67
N PRO A 29 81.41 69.87 2.62
CA PRO A 29 81.25 71.17 1.99
C PRO A 29 79.89 71.21 1.27
N LEU A 30 78.88 71.74 1.97
CA LEU A 30 77.59 72.02 1.38
C LEU A 30 77.78 72.97 0.19
N ASN A 31 77.12 72.64 -0.92
CA ASN A 31 77.14 73.39 -2.17
C ASN A 31 76.78 74.87 -1.90
N ASN A 32 77.80 75.73 -1.79
CA ASN A 32 77.69 77.13 -1.35
C ASN A 32 76.83 78.00 -2.29
N THR A 33 76.38 77.46 -3.42
CA THR A 33 75.62 78.14 -4.47
C THR A 33 74.14 78.33 -4.12
N LEU A 34 73.54 77.50 -3.25
CA LEU A 34 72.12 77.62 -2.87
C LEU A 34 71.88 78.51 -1.64
N TYR A 35 72.93 78.79 -0.86
CA TYR A 35 72.81 79.50 0.42
C TYR A 35 72.86 81.02 0.25
N LEU A 36 71.72 81.67 0.50
CA LEU A 36 71.58 83.13 0.38
C LEU A 36 72.45 83.85 1.40
N GLN A 37 73.25 84.83 0.99
CA GLN A 37 74.16 85.56 1.89
C GLN A 37 73.47 86.58 2.81
N ASP A 38 72.56 86.12 3.68
CA ASP A 38 71.88 86.97 4.66
C ASP A 38 72.87 87.60 5.66
N LYS A 39 72.73 88.91 5.90
CA LYS A 39 73.51 89.69 6.88
C LYS A 39 72.96 89.56 8.32
N ASN A 40 71.68 89.22 8.44
CA ASN A 40 70.94 89.09 9.69
C ASN A 40 70.19 87.75 9.71
N CYS A 41 69.87 87.24 10.90
CA CYS A 41 69.01 86.07 11.06
C CYS A 41 67.63 86.35 10.45
N ILE A 42 67.14 85.47 9.58
CA ILE A 42 65.83 85.66 8.92
C ILE A 42 64.63 85.54 9.88
N ILE A 43 64.84 84.95 11.07
CA ILE A 43 63.78 84.78 12.08
C ILE A 43 63.75 85.94 13.08
N CYS A 44 64.90 86.24 13.72
CA CYS A 44 64.96 87.23 14.81
C CYS A 44 65.70 88.53 14.44
N ALA A 45 66.08 88.71 13.18
CA ALA A 45 66.78 89.89 12.65
C ALA A 45 68.13 90.24 13.31
N VAL A 46 68.67 89.40 14.21
CA VAL A 46 69.99 89.63 14.82
C VAL A 46 71.09 89.64 13.77
N LYS A 47 71.97 90.65 13.81
CA LYS A 47 73.08 90.80 12.87
C LYS A 47 74.15 89.73 13.11
N PHE A 48 74.56 89.05 12.05
CA PHE A 48 75.66 88.09 12.15
C PHE A 48 76.98 88.80 12.35
N LYS A 49 77.79 88.31 13.30
CA LYS A 49 79.10 88.85 13.64
C LYS A 49 80.06 87.70 13.85
N LYS A 50 81.28 87.79 13.29
CA LYS A 50 82.32 86.75 13.30
C LYS A 50 82.56 86.12 14.68
N PHE A 51 82.42 86.90 15.75
CA PHE A 51 82.75 86.47 17.12
C PHE A 51 81.58 86.42 18.11
N LYS A 52 80.36 86.85 17.74
CA LYS A 52 79.22 86.91 18.69
C LYS A 52 78.04 86.06 18.25
N THR A 53 77.70 86.09 16.98
CA THR A 53 76.51 85.41 16.46
C THR A 53 76.90 84.72 15.17
N ARG A 54 77.31 83.45 15.30
CA ARG A 54 77.63 82.59 14.16
C ARG A 54 76.37 82.39 13.33
N ARG A 55 76.55 82.44 12.01
CA ARG A 55 75.51 82.14 11.05
C ARG A 55 75.46 80.63 10.80
N TYR A 56 74.26 80.08 10.87
CA TYR A 56 73.91 78.75 10.41
C TYR A 56 72.96 78.86 9.22
N CYS A 57 72.82 77.79 8.46
CA CYS A 57 71.87 77.74 7.36
C CYS A 57 70.80 76.69 7.62
N CYS A 58 69.54 77.06 7.38
CA CYS A 58 68.45 76.09 7.37
C CYS A 58 68.54 75.23 6.11
N PHE A 59 68.40 73.92 6.25
CA PHE A 59 68.42 73.01 5.10
C PHE A 59 67.23 73.23 4.13
N TYR A 60 66.04 73.56 4.65
CA TYR A 60 64.83 73.65 3.82
C TYR A 60 64.68 74.99 3.09
N CYS A 61 64.91 76.11 3.78
CA CYS A 61 64.75 77.44 3.17
C CYS A 61 66.07 78.06 2.69
N TYR A 62 67.21 77.41 2.94
CA TYR A 62 68.55 77.87 2.55
C TYR A 62 68.93 79.29 3.05
N ARG A 63 68.20 79.82 4.04
CA ARG A 63 68.42 81.15 4.65
C ARG A 63 69.35 81.09 5.86
N GLY A 64 69.99 82.22 6.14
CA GLY A 64 70.83 82.42 7.33
C GLY A 64 69.99 82.56 8.61
N VAL A 65 70.32 81.75 9.62
CA VAL A 65 69.70 81.75 10.95
C VAL A 65 70.75 81.73 12.06
N CYS A 66 70.43 82.28 13.22
CA CYS A 66 71.28 82.17 14.41
C CYS A 66 71.04 80.83 15.11
N ASN A 67 71.93 80.46 16.05
CA ASN A 67 71.81 79.19 16.78
C ASN A 67 70.47 79.05 17.50
N ASN A 68 69.99 80.14 18.13
CA ASN A 68 68.75 80.12 18.93
C ASN A 68 67.50 79.89 18.08
N CYS A 69 67.52 80.26 16.79
CA CYS A 69 66.40 80.05 15.87
C CYS A 69 66.55 78.78 15.02
N SER A 70 67.51 77.92 15.38
CA SER A 70 67.80 76.66 14.68
C SER A 70 68.38 75.60 15.64
N LEU A 71 67.85 75.56 16.86
CA LEU A 71 68.34 74.68 17.92
C LEU A 71 68.12 73.19 17.58
N GLN A 72 67.08 72.90 16.83
CA GLN A 72 66.68 71.54 16.49
C GLN A 72 67.29 71.11 15.14
N LYS A 73 67.74 69.85 15.07
CA LYS A 73 68.02 69.16 13.81
C LYS A 73 66.80 68.29 13.47
N THR A 74 66.37 68.27 12.21
CA THR A 74 65.30 67.36 11.74
C THR A 74 65.87 66.30 10.82
N PHE A 75 65.30 65.10 10.84
CA PHE A 75 65.72 64.03 9.94
C PHE A 75 65.24 64.34 8.51
N ASN A 76 66.18 64.42 7.56
CA ASN A 76 65.86 64.53 6.15
C ASN A 76 65.94 63.14 5.51
N LYS A 77 64.83 62.71 4.89
CA LYS A 77 64.71 61.37 4.30
C LYS A 77 65.61 61.17 3.08
N GLU A 78 65.79 62.20 2.25
CA GLU A 78 66.60 62.12 1.02
C GLU A 78 68.09 61.96 1.33
N LEU A 79 68.59 62.65 2.36
CA LEU A 79 69.98 62.57 2.81
C LEU A 79 70.23 61.50 3.89
N SER A 80 69.17 60.83 4.36
CA SER A 80 69.22 59.84 5.45
C SER A 80 69.98 60.30 6.70
N ARG A 81 69.92 61.58 7.04
CA ARG A 81 70.61 62.17 8.19
C ARG A 81 69.88 63.36 8.80
N SER A 82 70.22 63.67 10.04
CA SER A 82 69.71 64.85 10.75
C SER A 82 70.36 66.13 10.24
N VAL A 83 69.57 67.01 9.65
CA VAL A 83 70.01 68.31 9.10
C VAL A 83 69.52 69.46 9.98
N ARG A 84 70.27 70.56 10.01
CA ARG A 84 69.87 71.75 10.77
C ARG A 84 68.69 72.44 10.08
N THR A 85 67.66 72.76 10.85
CA THR A 85 66.44 73.39 10.34
C THR A 85 66.06 74.57 11.23
N CYS A 86 65.53 75.63 10.63
CA CYS A 86 65.05 76.76 11.41
C CYS A 86 63.65 76.51 11.97
N ASP A 87 63.32 77.12 13.11
CA ASP A 87 62.07 76.84 13.83
C ASP A 87 60.81 77.05 12.97
N LYS A 88 60.87 77.98 12.00
CA LYS A 88 59.78 78.22 11.04
C LYS A 88 59.54 76.99 10.15
N CYS A 89 60.59 76.47 9.51
CA CYS A 89 60.48 75.31 8.63
C CYS A 89 60.15 74.03 9.40
N ILE A 90 60.57 73.89 10.66
CA ILE A 90 60.20 72.74 11.49
C ILE A 90 58.69 72.69 11.71
N LYS A 91 58.08 73.83 12.08
CA LYS A 91 56.63 73.91 12.27
C LYS A 91 55.88 73.58 10.99
N GLU A 92 56.34 74.08 9.84
CA GLU A 92 55.73 73.79 8.53
C GLU A 92 55.79 72.30 8.18
N VAL A 93 56.93 71.65 8.36
CA VAL A 93 57.12 70.21 8.08
C VAL A 93 56.26 69.34 9.00
N LEU A 94 56.19 69.66 10.29
CA LEU A 94 55.38 68.92 11.26
C LEU A 94 53.88 69.08 11.00
N CYS A 95 53.42 70.28 10.67
CA CYS A 95 52.02 70.53 10.35
C CYS A 95 51.58 69.76 9.09
N GLN A 96 52.37 69.79 8.01
CA GLN A 96 52.04 69.08 6.78
C GLN A 96 52.01 67.55 6.95
N GLY A 97 52.93 67.00 7.75
CA GLY A 97 52.95 65.57 8.07
C GLY A 97 51.66 65.11 8.76
N ASN A 98 51.21 65.88 9.76
CA ASN A 98 50.00 65.56 10.52
C ASN A 98 48.72 65.68 9.68
N THR A 99 48.62 66.67 8.79
CA THR A 99 47.44 66.83 7.93
C THR A 99 47.25 65.65 6.98
N LEU A 100 48.34 65.20 6.32
CA LEU A 100 48.31 64.04 5.44
C LEU A 100 47.94 62.74 6.18
N GLU A 101 48.37 62.59 7.43
CA GLU A 101 48.04 61.42 8.24
C GLU A 101 46.56 61.43 8.67
N ILE A 102 46.02 62.59 9.07
CA ILE A 102 44.60 62.77 9.38
C ILE A 102 43.71 62.47 8.16
N GLU A 103 44.09 62.95 6.97
CA GLU A 103 43.36 62.66 5.73
C GLU A 103 43.34 61.15 5.41
N LYS A 104 44.47 60.45 5.57
CA LYS A 104 44.55 59.00 5.37
C LYS A 104 43.66 58.24 6.36
N VAL A 105 43.70 58.63 7.63
CA VAL A 105 42.85 58.01 8.67
C VAL A 105 41.37 58.25 8.38
N ASN A 106 40.98 59.45 7.96
CA ASN A 106 39.60 59.75 7.59
C ASN A 106 39.15 58.97 6.34
N ALA A 107 40.01 58.82 5.33
CA ALA A 107 39.71 58.00 4.16
C ALA A 107 39.52 56.52 4.52
N LEU A 108 40.38 55.97 5.41
CA LEU A 108 40.24 54.61 5.93
C LEU A 108 38.95 54.46 6.75
N LYS A 109 38.65 55.42 7.62
CA LYS A 109 37.42 55.45 8.41
C LYS A 109 36.19 55.41 7.51
N ASN A 110 36.14 56.24 6.47
CA ASN A 110 35.01 56.27 5.53
C ASN A 110 34.86 54.93 4.78
N LYS A 111 35.98 54.31 4.35
CA LYS A 111 35.95 52.98 3.73
C LYS A 111 35.40 51.91 4.68
N ILE A 112 35.77 51.95 5.96
CA ILE A 112 35.26 51.02 6.96
C ILE A 112 33.76 51.24 7.19
N PHE A 113 33.30 52.49 7.26
CA PHE A 113 31.88 52.81 7.40
C PHE A 113 31.02 52.29 6.25
N GLU A 114 31.47 52.45 5.01
CA GLU A 114 30.73 51.91 3.85
C GLU A 114 30.66 50.37 3.90
N ARG A 115 31.76 49.69 4.26
CA ARG A 115 31.73 48.22 4.44
C ARG A 115 30.74 47.77 5.51
N ILE A 116 30.73 48.44 6.67
CA ILE A 116 29.80 48.12 7.76
C ILE A 116 28.35 48.29 7.29
N LYS A 117 28.08 49.34 6.50
CA LYS A 117 26.74 49.60 5.96
C LYS A 117 26.32 48.53 4.95
N GLU A 118 27.22 48.09 4.08
CA GLU A 118 27.01 46.98 3.14
C GLU A 118 26.72 45.67 3.89
N GLU A 119 27.55 45.33 4.88
CA GLU A 119 27.36 44.14 5.72
C GLU A 119 26.04 44.16 6.49
N GLN A 120 25.64 45.31 7.05
CA GLN A 120 24.34 45.45 7.73
C GLN A 120 23.15 45.25 6.79
N SER A 121 23.25 45.73 5.55
CA SER A 121 22.25 45.50 4.49
C SER A 121 22.15 44.01 4.15
N GLU A 122 23.27 43.32 4.04
CA GLU A 122 23.33 41.89 3.76
C GLU A 122 22.77 41.05 4.92
N ILE A 123 23.13 41.37 6.17
CA ILE A 123 22.56 40.72 7.37
C ILE A 123 21.04 40.88 7.40
N SER A 124 20.52 42.05 7.03
CA SER A 124 19.08 42.32 7.02
C SER A 124 18.36 41.49 5.95
N ARG A 125 18.95 41.34 4.75
CA ARG A 125 18.44 40.46 3.69
C ARG A 125 18.44 38.99 4.13
N ASN A 126 19.57 38.51 4.66
CA ASN A 126 19.71 37.13 5.14
C ASN A 126 18.74 36.81 6.29
N ARG A 127 18.41 37.77 7.15
CA ARG A 127 17.37 37.61 8.19
C ARG A 127 15.98 37.45 7.58
N GLY A 128 15.67 38.20 6.53
CA GLY A 128 14.41 38.03 5.77
C GLY A 128 14.30 36.63 5.17
N ASP A 129 15.34 36.19 4.47
CA ASP A 129 15.39 34.86 3.85
C ASP A 129 15.31 33.74 4.89
N SER A 130 16.00 33.88 6.02
CA SER A 130 15.92 32.93 7.14
C SER A 130 14.52 32.85 7.74
N THR A 131 13.80 33.97 7.81
CA THR A 131 12.42 34.01 8.32
C THR A 131 11.48 33.28 7.37
N TYR A 132 11.57 33.57 6.07
CA TYR A 132 10.80 32.88 5.03
C TYR A 132 11.05 31.36 5.03
N LEU A 133 12.31 30.93 5.16
CA LEU A 133 12.65 29.50 5.24
C LEU A 133 12.05 28.83 6.48
N LYS A 134 12.02 29.51 7.63
CA LYS A 134 11.38 28.99 8.85
C LYS A 134 9.87 28.84 8.71
N GLU A 135 9.21 29.79 8.07
CA GLU A 135 7.77 29.72 7.79
C GLU A 135 7.45 28.56 6.85
N ASN A 136 8.22 28.40 5.76
CA ASN A 136 8.08 27.24 4.87
C ASN A 136 8.35 25.91 5.58
N HIS A 137 9.37 25.83 6.44
CA HIS A 137 9.64 24.63 7.22
C HIS A 137 8.46 24.26 8.11
N THR A 138 7.91 25.24 8.82
CA THR A 138 6.75 25.04 9.71
C THR A 138 5.52 24.54 8.93
N TYR A 139 5.30 25.09 7.73
CA TYR A 139 4.24 24.64 6.84
C TYR A 139 4.42 23.18 6.39
N ILE A 140 5.63 22.82 5.95
CA ILE A 140 5.96 21.46 5.51
C ILE A 140 5.80 20.47 6.67
N GLU A 141 6.23 20.82 7.88
CA GLU A 141 6.05 19.97 9.07
C GLU A 141 4.57 19.72 9.38
N ALA A 142 3.73 20.75 9.31
CA ALA A 142 2.29 20.61 9.49
C ALA A 142 1.67 19.69 8.42
N GLU A 143 2.10 19.81 7.16
CA GLU A 143 1.63 18.94 6.08
C GLU A 143 2.07 17.48 6.27
N ILE A 144 3.32 17.24 6.66
CA ILE A 144 3.85 15.91 6.99
C ILE A 144 3.03 15.29 8.13
N GLN A 145 2.73 16.06 9.18
CA GLN A 145 1.94 15.59 10.31
C GLN A 145 0.51 15.23 9.88
N ALA A 146 -0.14 16.06 9.06
CA ALA A 146 -1.47 15.79 8.53
C ALA A 146 -1.49 14.51 7.68
N ARG A 147 -0.52 14.35 6.77
CA ARG A 147 -0.38 13.14 5.94
C ARG A 147 -0.12 11.90 6.78
N THR A 148 0.70 12.01 7.82
CA THR A 148 1.00 10.89 8.73
C THR A 148 -0.25 10.41 9.46
N SER A 149 -1.08 11.33 9.96
CA SER A 149 -2.37 11.00 10.58
C SER A 149 -3.34 10.33 9.60
N SER A 150 -3.41 10.82 8.36
CA SER A 150 -4.24 10.20 7.31
C SER A 150 -3.77 8.78 6.95
N ILE A 151 -2.45 8.56 6.88
CA ILE A 151 -1.87 7.22 6.68
C ILE A 151 -2.20 6.29 7.84
N ALA A 152 -2.14 6.77 9.09
CA ALA A 152 -2.52 5.97 10.26
C ALA A 152 -3.99 5.55 10.21
N GLU A 153 -4.91 6.48 9.87
CA GLU A 153 -6.33 6.17 9.74
C GLU A 153 -6.62 5.16 8.62
N THR A 154 -5.98 5.31 7.46
CA THR A 154 -6.14 4.38 6.34
C THR A 154 -5.60 2.98 6.66
N LYS A 155 -4.49 2.88 7.40
CA LYS A 155 -3.98 1.58 7.90
C LYS A 155 -5.00 0.87 8.79
N LEU A 156 -5.63 1.58 9.74
CA LEU A 156 -6.67 1.00 10.59
C LEU A 156 -7.87 0.50 9.77
N LYS A 157 -8.28 1.26 8.74
CA LYS A 157 -9.37 0.83 7.83
C LYS A 157 -8.99 -0.43 7.05
N ILE A 158 -7.76 -0.53 6.57
CA ILE A 158 -7.26 -1.72 5.86
C ILE A 158 -7.25 -2.94 6.80
N GLU A 159 -6.75 -2.78 8.02
CA GLU A 159 -6.71 -3.87 9.01
C GLU A 159 -8.11 -4.37 9.36
N ALA A 160 -9.07 -3.45 9.56
CA ALA A 160 -10.47 -3.79 9.76
C ALA A 160 -11.05 -4.60 8.59
N LYS A 161 -10.78 -4.19 7.34
CA LYS A 161 -11.21 -4.91 6.14
C LYS A 161 -10.53 -6.26 5.95
N GLN A 162 -9.26 -6.39 6.30
CA GLN A 162 -8.57 -7.67 6.30
C GLN A 162 -9.18 -8.63 7.31
N ASN A 163 -9.54 -8.14 8.50
CA ASN A 163 -10.23 -8.93 9.51
C ASN A 163 -11.64 -9.36 9.06
N GLU A 164 -12.43 -8.46 8.47
CA GLU A 164 -13.71 -8.81 7.85
C GLU A 164 -13.55 -9.91 6.78
N ASN A 165 -12.55 -9.79 5.92
CA ASN A 165 -12.28 -10.76 4.86
C ASN A 165 -11.89 -12.13 5.45
N ARG A 166 -11.07 -12.16 6.50
CA ARG A 166 -10.74 -13.41 7.22
C ARG A 166 -12.00 -14.10 7.75
N VAL A 167 -12.90 -13.36 8.40
CA VAL A 167 -14.18 -13.90 8.90
C VAL A 167 -15.05 -14.44 7.76
N LEU A 168 -15.08 -13.78 6.60
CA LEU A 168 -15.82 -14.26 5.43
C LEU A 168 -15.20 -15.54 4.86
N MET A 169 -13.88 -15.62 4.78
CA MET A 169 -13.17 -16.83 4.34
C MET A 169 -13.44 -18.00 5.28
N ASP A 170 -13.42 -17.77 6.61
CA ASP A 170 -13.76 -18.80 7.59
C ASP A 170 -15.21 -19.30 7.41
N LYS A 171 -16.16 -18.37 7.18
CA LYS A 171 -17.57 -18.72 6.88
C LYS A 171 -17.72 -19.51 5.58
N LEU A 172 -17.01 -19.13 4.53
CA LEU A 172 -17.02 -19.87 3.26
C LEU A 172 -16.49 -21.29 3.46
N SER A 173 -15.39 -21.46 4.21
CA SER A 173 -14.87 -22.78 4.55
C SER A 173 -15.90 -23.64 5.30
N MET A 174 -16.62 -23.06 6.27
CA MET A 174 -17.68 -23.78 6.98
C MET A 174 -18.83 -24.19 6.05
N LEU A 175 -19.26 -23.31 5.15
CA LEU A 175 -20.30 -23.61 4.16
C LEU A 175 -19.84 -24.64 3.14
N GLU A 176 -18.56 -24.62 2.76
CA GLU A 176 -17.95 -25.64 1.91
C GLU A 176 -17.97 -27.00 2.61
N ASP A 177 -17.63 -27.06 3.90
CA ASP A 177 -17.72 -28.30 4.70
C ASP A 177 -19.17 -28.79 4.83
N GLU A 178 -20.14 -27.88 5.03
CA GLU A 178 -21.58 -28.20 5.03
C GLU A 178 -22.07 -28.69 3.66
N CYS A 179 -21.55 -28.15 2.56
CA CYS A 179 -21.84 -28.64 1.20
C CYS A 179 -21.10 -29.94 0.87
N ASN A 180 -19.90 -30.14 1.40
CA ASN A 180 -19.11 -31.37 1.31
C ASN A 180 -19.61 -32.47 2.24
N VAL A 181 -20.82 -32.32 2.78
CA VAL A 181 -21.76 -33.42 3.07
C VAL A 181 -22.11 -34.12 1.73
N GLY A 182 -21.10 -34.59 0.99
CA GLY A 182 -21.20 -35.55 -0.11
C GLY A 182 -21.74 -36.91 0.35
N THR A 183 -22.08 -37.05 1.64
CA THR A 183 -22.94 -38.10 2.15
C THR A 183 -24.38 -37.94 1.68
N THR A 184 -24.93 -36.74 1.41
CA THR A 184 -26.31 -36.61 0.90
C THR A 184 -26.42 -37.01 -0.56
N ILE A 185 -25.47 -36.64 -1.42
CA ILE A 185 -25.52 -37.02 -2.85
C ILE A 185 -25.22 -38.51 -3.01
N LYS A 186 -24.22 -39.05 -2.29
CA LYS A 186 -23.91 -40.49 -2.34
C LYS A 186 -24.98 -41.35 -1.64
N SER A 187 -25.61 -40.88 -0.55
CA SER A 187 -26.72 -41.59 0.07
C SER A 187 -27.97 -41.55 -0.80
N TYR A 188 -28.27 -40.40 -1.42
CA TYR A 188 -29.37 -40.28 -2.37
C TYR A 188 -29.18 -41.20 -3.58
N ALA A 189 -27.98 -41.22 -4.17
CA ALA A 189 -27.67 -42.14 -5.28
C ALA A 189 -27.77 -43.62 -4.88
N ARG A 190 -27.33 -44.00 -3.66
CA ARG A 190 -27.51 -45.37 -3.14
C ARG A 190 -28.98 -45.72 -2.95
N SER A 191 -29.75 -44.87 -2.27
CA SER A 191 -31.19 -45.07 -2.05
C SER A 191 -31.96 -45.17 -3.36
N GLN A 192 -31.61 -44.38 -4.37
CA GLN A 192 -32.23 -44.44 -5.69
C GLN A 192 -31.87 -45.74 -6.44
N SER A 193 -30.63 -46.24 -6.28
CA SER A 193 -30.23 -47.54 -6.84
C SER A 193 -30.94 -48.72 -6.19
N GLU A 194 -31.19 -48.65 -4.87
CA GLU A 194 -31.88 -49.70 -4.12
C GLU A 194 -33.37 -49.76 -4.47
N LEU A 195 -34.03 -48.60 -4.64
CA LEU A 195 -35.41 -48.52 -5.13
C LEU A 195 -35.55 -49.12 -6.53
N ASN A 196 -34.66 -48.74 -7.46
CA ASN A 196 -34.69 -49.26 -8.83
C ASN A 196 -34.42 -50.78 -8.88
N LYS A 197 -33.59 -51.31 -7.98
CA LYS A 197 -33.35 -52.75 -7.86
C LYS A 197 -34.56 -53.49 -7.31
N GLY A 198 -35.20 -52.97 -6.26
CA GLY A 198 -36.42 -53.53 -5.69
C GLY A 198 -37.59 -53.58 -6.67
N ASP A 199 -37.78 -52.52 -7.45
CA ASP A 199 -38.82 -52.47 -8.49
C ASP A 199 -38.54 -53.43 -9.64
N SER A 200 -37.27 -53.59 -10.03
CA SER A 200 -36.85 -54.57 -11.05
C SER A 200 -37.10 -56.02 -10.62
N GLU A 201 -36.72 -56.38 -9.39
CA GLU A 201 -36.94 -57.72 -8.84
C GLU A 201 -38.43 -58.05 -8.71
N LYS A 202 -39.24 -57.09 -8.24
CA LYS A 202 -40.69 -57.21 -8.16
C LYS A 202 -41.33 -57.36 -9.54
N TYR A 203 -40.87 -56.61 -10.53
CA TYR A 203 -41.33 -56.73 -11.91
C TYR A 203 -41.01 -58.11 -12.50
N ILE A 204 -39.78 -58.61 -12.31
CA ILE A 204 -39.36 -59.95 -12.78
C ILE A 204 -40.23 -61.04 -12.13
N TYR A 205 -40.46 -60.94 -10.82
CA TYR A 205 -41.32 -61.88 -10.09
C TYR A 205 -42.76 -61.88 -10.63
N LEU A 206 -43.36 -60.69 -10.78
CA LEU A 206 -44.72 -60.55 -11.31
C LEU A 206 -44.82 -61.07 -12.75
N LYS A 207 -43.82 -60.83 -13.59
CA LYS A 207 -43.76 -61.34 -14.96
C LYS A 207 -43.72 -62.87 -15.00
N LYS A 208 -42.89 -63.50 -14.16
CA LYS A 208 -42.82 -64.96 -14.04
C LYS A 208 -44.13 -65.57 -13.54
N LYS A 209 -44.76 -64.93 -12.54
CA LYS A 209 -46.07 -65.35 -12.02
C LYS A 209 -47.16 -65.25 -13.09
N LEU A 210 -47.14 -64.19 -13.91
CA LEU A 210 -48.08 -64.02 -15.02
C LEU A 210 -47.90 -65.11 -16.09
N GLU A 211 -46.66 -65.47 -16.44
CA GLU A 211 -46.42 -66.56 -17.40
C GLU A 211 -46.88 -67.91 -16.88
N ASN A 212 -46.64 -68.22 -15.60
CA ASN A 212 -47.15 -69.44 -14.97
C ASN A 212 -48.68 -69.49 -15.03
N LEU A 213 -49.37 -68.41 -14.68
CA LEU A 213 -50.84 -68.34 -14.75
C LEU A 213 -51.36 -68.49 -16.18
N LYS A 214 -50.67 -67.94 -17.18
CA LYS A 214 -51.02 -68.16 -18.60
C LYS A 214 -50.88 -69.63 -18.99
N PHE A 215 -49.85 -70.30 -18.51
CA PHE A 215 -49.64 -71.73 -18.74
C PHE A 215 -50.73 -72.58 -18.08
N GLU A 216 -51.05 -72.30 -16.81
CA GLU A 216 -52.14 -72.98 -16.07
C GLU A 216 -53.49 -72.79 -16.76
N ASN A 217 -53.82 -71.56 -17.18
CA ASN A 217 -55.07 -71.28 -17.89
C ASN A 217 -55.14 -72.04 -19.23
N LYS A 218 -54.04 -72.09 -19.98
CA LYS A 218 -53.96 -72.89 -21.21
C LYS A 218 -54.18 -74.39 -20.94
N SER A 219 -53.61 -74.91 -19.86
CA SER A 219 -53.79 -76.30 -19.43
C SER A 219 -55.26 -76.58 -19.05
N LEU A 220 -55.86 -75.72 -18.22
CA LEU A 220 -57.27 -75.82 -17.82
C LEU A 220 -58.22 -75.72 -19.01
N SER A 221 -57.95 -74.82 -19.95
CA SER A 221 -58.71 -74.71 -21.21
C SER A 221 -58.70 -76.01 -22.01
N LEU A 222 -57.54 -76.69 -22.05
CA LEU A 222 -57.40 -77.98 -22.75
C LEU A 222 -58.16 -79.10 -22.04
N VAL A 223 -58.11 -79.13 -20.70
CA VAL A 223 -58.90 -80.07 -19.87
C VAL A 223 -60.39 -79.84 -20.07
N LEU A 224 -60.85 -78.59 -20.00
CA LEU A 224 -62.25 -78.22 -20.20
C LEU A 224 -62.75 -78.67 -21.58
N LYS A 225 -61.94 -78.46 -22.64
CA LYS A 225 -62.26 -78.90 -24.00
C LYS A 225 -62.47 -80.42 -24.07
N LYS A 226 -61.55 -81.20 -23.50
CA LYS A 226 -61.66 -82.67 -23.44
C LYS A 226 -62.89 -83.13 -22.65
N THR A 227 -63.19 -82.46 -21.53
CA THR A 227 -64.37 -82.76 -20.71
C THR A 227 -65.67 -82.48 -21.47
N ILE A 228 -65.75 -81.36 -22.20
CA ILE A 228 -66.89 -81.03 -23.07
C ILE A 228 -67.05 -82.07 -24.17
N GLU A 229 -65.96 -82.46 -24.84
CA GLU A 229 -65.98 -83.51 -25.87
C GLU A 229 -66.50 -84.85 -25.29
N SER A 230 -66.03 -85.25 -24.11
CA SER A 230 -66.50 -86.45 -23.41
C SER A 230 -67.98 -86.35 -23.01
N TYR A 231 -68.43 -85.19 -22.51
CA TYR A 231 -69.82 -84.97 -22.12
C TYR A 231 -70.76 -85.02 -23.34
N ASN A 232 -70.36 -84.40 -24.45
CA ASN A 232 -71.12 -84.44 -25.70
C ASN A 232 -71.22 -85.87 -26.26
N ALA A 233 -70.16 -86.67 -26.15
CA ALA A 233 -70.20 -88.09 -26.50
C ALA A 233 -71.18 -88.89 -25.63
N CYS A 234 -71.26 -88.59 -24.32
CA CYS A 234 -72.26 -89.17 -23.42
C CYS A 234 -73.69 -88.74 -23.79
N LEU A 235 -73.90 -87.47 -24.15
CA LEU A 235 -75.21 -86.99 -24.61
C LEU A 235 -75.66 -87.71 -25.89
N ALA A 236 -74.75 -87.93 -26.85
CA ALA A 236 -75.04 -88.67 -28.06
C ALA A 236 -75.46 -90.13 -27.77
N LYS A 237 -74.73 -90.81 -26.87
CA LYS A 237 -75.12 -92.15 -26.39
C LYS A 237 -76.48 -92.13 -25.69
N ARG A 238 -76.77 -91.10 -24.91
CA ARG A 238 -78.08 -90.97 -24.25
C ARG A 238 -79.19 -90.79 -25.27
N SER A 239 -79.00 -89.99 -26.32
CA SER A 239 -79.99 -89.88 -27.40
C SER A 239 -80.22 -91.21 -28.13
N GLU A 240 -79.18 -92.03 -28.34
CA GLU A 240 -79.33 -93.38 -28.89
C GLU A 240 -80.13 -94.31 -27.96
N ILE A 241 -79.90 -94.24 -26.65
CA ILE A 241 -80.68 -95.00 -25.66
C ILE A 241 -82.15 -94.57 -25.70
N THR A 242 -82.44 -93.26 -25.65
CA THR A 242 -83.82 -92.75 -25.71
C THR A 242 -84.53 -93.20 -26.98
N GLU A 243 -83.83 -93.23 -28.12
CA GLU A 243 -84.40 -93.70 -29.39
C GLU A 243 -84.66 -95.22 -29.37
N ARG A 244 -83.76 -96.02 -28.80
CA ARG A 244 -84.00 -97.46 -28.58
C ARG A 244 -85.19 -97.70 -27.67
N GLU A 245 -85.30 -96.93 -26.57
CA GLU A 245 -86.44 -96.97 -25.65
C GLU A 245 -87.75 -96.62 -26.37
N ARG A 246 -87.75 -95.61 -27.25
CA ARG A 246 -88.89 -95.24 -28.11
C ARG A 246 -89.32 -96.37 -29.04
N ILE A 247 -88.36 -97.01 -29.73
CA ILE A 247 -88.62 -98.17 -30.59
C ILE A 247 -89.21 -99.33 -29.77
N LEU A 248 -88.63 -99.61 -28.61
CA LEU A 248 -89.13 -100.66 -27.70
C LEU A 248 -90.57 -100.39 -27.28
N ALA A 249 -90.89 -99.15 -26.90
CA ALA A 249 -92.24 -98.73 -26.54
C ALA A 249 -93.22 -98.90 -27.73
N GLN A 250 -92.81 -98.55 -28.94
CA GLN A 250 -93.61 -98.79 -30.16
C GLN A 250 -93.83 -100.29 -30.41
N MET A 251 -92.80 -101.13 -30.24
CA MET A 251 -92.94 -102.58 -30.38
C MET A 251 -93.89 -103.17 -29.33
N ILE A 252 -93.83 -102.70 -28.08
CA ILE A 252 -94.76 -103.09 -27.00
C ILE A 252 -96.19 -102.70 -27.37
N SER A 253 -96.41 -101.45 -27.79
CA SER A 253 -97.73 -100.97 -28.22
C SER A 253 -98.28 -101.75 -29.44
N THR A 254 -97.42 -102.09 -30.40
CA THR A 254 -97.80 -102.90 -31.57
C THR A 254 -98.16 -104.33 -31.16
N LYS A 255 -97.40 -104.93 -30.24
CA LYS A 255 -97.70 -106.25 -29.66
C LYS A 255 -99.06 -106.23 -28.93
N GLU A 256 -99.33 -105.20 -28.15
CA GLU A 256 -100.62 -105.02 -27.48
C GLU A 256 -101.77 -104.86 -28.47
N SER A 257 -101.57 -104.09 -29.56
CA SER A 257 -102.53 -103.95 -30.65
C SER A 257 -102.79 -105.24 -31.44
N LEU A 258 -101.80 -106.12 -31.56
CA LEU A 258 -101.97 -107.44 -32.18
C LEU A 258 -102.73 -108.39 -31.24
N LEU A 259 -102.45 -108.33 -29.93
CA LEU A 259 -103.15 -109.12 -28.92
C LEU A 259 -104.64 -108.76 -28.80
N THR A 260 -105.01 -107.50 -29.04
CA THR A 260 -106.42 -107.08 -29.09
C THR A 260 -107.13 -107.52 -30.38
N HIS A 261 -106.42 -107.71 -31.49
CA HIS A 261 -107.02 -108.22 -32.73
C HIS A 261 -107.34 -109.73 -32.71
N PHE A 262 -106.77 -110.52 -31.80
CA PHE A 262 -106.96 -111.98 -31.74
C PHE A 262 -107.92 -112.47 -30.63
N LYS A 263 -108.63 -111.59 -29.92
CA LYS A 263 -109.62 -111.99 -28.91
C LYS A 263 -110.98 -111.37 -29.14
N THR A 264 -111.79 -112.10 -29.90
CA THR A 264 -113.26 -112.03 -29.88
C THR A 264 -113.82 -112.50 -28.52
N PRO A 265 -115.01 -112.01 -28.12
CA PRO A 265 -115.38 -111.83 -26.73
C PRO A 265 -116.22 -112.99 -26.17
N SER A 266 -116.07 -113.26 -24.87
CA SER A 266 -117.04 -114.00 -24.06
C SER A 266 -117.28 -113.29 -22.74
N HIS A 267 -118.55 -112.92 -22.56
CA HIS A 267 -119.20 -112.36 -21.37
C HIS A 267 -118.89 -113.13 -20.08
N VAL A 268 -118.94 -112.44 -18.92
CA VAL A 268 -119.80 -112.71 -17.73
C VAL A 268 -119.31 -111.84 -16.53
N PRO A 269 -120.18 -111.43 -15.58
CA PRO A 269 -120.07 -110.17 -14.83
C PRO A 269 -119.85 -110.27 -13.29
N ASN A 270 -119.54 -109.10 -12.67
CA ASN A 270 -119.84 -108.64 -11.29
C ASN A 270 -119.13 -109.33 -10.09
N PRO A 271 -119.18 -108.80 -8.82
CA PRO A 271 -119.57 -107.48 -8.29
C PRO A 271 -118.65 -106.85 -7.18
N LYS A 272 -118.83 -105.53 -6.97
CA LYS A 272 -118.85 -104.70 -5.72
C LYS A 272 -117.88 -104.92 -4.52
N SER A 273 -117.18 -103.85 -4.11
CA SER A 273 -117.14 -103.23 -2.73
C SER A 273 -116.15 -102.02 -2.71
N THR A 274 -116.56 -100.74 -2.66
CA THR A 274 -116.75 -99.81 -1.50
C THR A 274 -115.55 -99.52 -0.56
N CYS A 275 -115.10 -98.25 -0.54
CA CYS A 275 -114.71 -97.33 0.58
C CYS A 275 -113.64 -96.32 0.11
N CYS A 276 -113.90 -94.99 0.07
CA CYS A 276 -113.69 -93.93 1.12
C CYS A 276 -112.22 -93.84 1.57
N GLU A 277 -111.49 -92.71 1.70
CA GLU A 277 -111.73 -91.30 2.07
C GLU A 277 -110.35 -90.56 1.88
N SER A 278 -110.24 -89.34 1.31
CA SER A 278 -110.14 -88.02 1.99
C SER A 278 -108.75 -87.32 2.00
N CYS A 279 -108.78 -85.99 1.73
CA CYS A 279 -107.99 -84.87 2.31
C CYS A 279 -106.52 -84.61 1.86
N ILE A 280 -106.15 -83.45 1.27
CA ILE A 280 -105.88 -82.06 1.78
C ILE A 280 -104.36 -81.79 2.06
N ILE A 281 -103.81 -80.77 1.38
CA ILE A 281 -102.71 -79.80 1.73
C ILE A 281 -101.34 -80.41 2.18
N ILE A 282 -100.17 -80.11 1.58
CA ILE A 282 -99.46 -78.83 1.37
C ILE A 282 -98.82 -78.79 -0.03
#